data_AF-A0A2H1WQ67-F1
#
_entry.id   AF-A0A2H1WQ67-F1
#
_cell.length_a   1.000
_cell.length_b   1.000
_cell.length_c   1.000
_cell.angle_alpha   90.00
_cell.angle_beta   90.00
_cell.angle_gamma   90.00
#
_symmetry.space_group_name_H-M   'P 1'
#
loop_
_entity.id
_entity.type
_entity.pdbx_description
1 polymer ?
#
loop_
_entity_poly.entity_id
_entity_poly.type
_entity_poly.pdbx_seq_one_letter_code
_entity_poly.pdbx_strand_id
1 'polypeptide(L)'
;MFVNASTTQEKILMWGNVLFKKKKKAIKSIDLTPMYDMSDVNQATDYLISTLNYAVDQNTRSVTTTRRKHILKPWITPGLLRCMRNRDNLYKKAKRNPNDDTMQLTYKRYRTFCNNILKKVKNRINKAGKYNKKLWELISSQDPIKSVNEVNSFFVTIGKTLVEKCKQNNPSSQADLSDTNSLHHWCYYPQTKTKLNH
;
A
#
# COMPACT_ATOMS: atom_id res chain seq x y z
N MET A 1 16.63 -7.81 -2.99
CA MET A 1 16.33 -6.36 -2.89
C MET A 1 14.89 -6.13 -2.46
N PHE A 2 14.65 -6.02 -1.14
CA PHE A 2 13.35 -5.64 -0.60
C PHE A 2 13.25 -4.11 -0.60
N VAL A 3 12.43 -3.55 -1.48
CA VAL A 3 12.16 -2.10 -1.49
C VAL A 3 11.18 -1.82 -0.34
N ASN A 4 11.65 -1.11 0.68
CA ASN A 4 10.89 -0.69 1.86
C ASN A 4 9.57 0.00 1.47
N ALA A 5 8.45 -0.71 1.68
CA ALA A 5 7.10 -0.21 1.44
C ALA A 5 6.68 0.95 2.39
N SER A 6 7.42 1.16 3.49
CA SER A 6 7.26 2.31 4.41
C SER A 6 7.38 3.66 3.68
N THR A 7 8.23 3.73 2.66
CA THR A 7 8.54 5.02 2.01
C THR A 7 7.41 5.55 1.14
N THR A 8 6.41 4.76 0.73
CA THR A 8 5.45 5.24 -0.28
C THR A 8 4.35 6.13 0.31
N GLN A 9 3.81 5.79 1.48
CA GLN A 9 2.80 6.63 2.14
C GLN A 9 3.44 7.84 2.83
N GLU A 10 4.62 7.69 3.43
CA GLU A 10 5.39 8.82 3.95
C GLU A 10 5.83 9.75 2.82
N LYS A 11 6.24 9.24 1.65
CA LYS A 11 6.44 10.09 0.47
C LYS A 11 5.13 10.74 0.03
N ILE A 12 3.98 10.08 0.05
CA ILE A 12 2.71 10.73 -0.32
C ILE A 12 2.33 11.86 0.66
N LEU A 13 2.50 11.66 1.97
CA LEU A 13 2.25 12.68 2.99
C LEU A 13 3.30 13.81 2.97
N MET A 14 4.58 13.47 2.80
CA MET A 14 5.67 14.44 2.66
C MET A 14 5.53 15.26 1.38
N TRP A 15 5.24 14.63 0.25
CA TRP A 15 5.03 15.33 -1.01
C TRP A 15 3.74 16.14 -0.99
N GLY A 16 2.68 15.64 -0.34
CA GLY A 16 1.46 16.40 -0.07
C GLY A 16 1.76 17.69 0.72
N ASN A 17 2.53 17.59 1.80
CA ASN A 17 2.93 18.73 2.62
C ASN A 17 3.86 19.71 1.88
N VAL A 18 4.82 19.21 1.10
CA VAL A 18 5.72 20.05 0.29
C VAL A 18 4.94 20.78 -0.82
N LEU A 19 4.04 20.09 -1.52
CA LEU A 19 3.21 20.68 -2.56
C LEU A 19 2.25 21.73 -1.97
N PHE A 20 1.68 21.45 -0.79
CA PHE A 20 0.82 22.38 -0.08
C PHE A 20 1.57 23.64 0.38
N LYS A 21 2.78 23.48 0.93
CA LYS A 21 3.65 24.62 1.30
C LYS A 21 3.99 25.48 0.08
N LYS A 22 4.32 24.86 -1.06
CA LYS A 22 4.63 25.58 -2.32
C LYS A 22 3.42 26.37 -2.82
N LYS A 23 2.23 25.76 -2.85
CA LYS A 23 0.98 26.44 -3.21
C LYS A 23 0.67 27.62 -2.30
N LYS A 24 0.80 27.46 -0.99
CA LYS A 24 0.57 28.54 -0.01
C LYS A 24 1.53 29.71 -0.25
N LYS A 25 2.78 29.45 -0.61
CA LYS A 25 3.76 30.49 -0.96
C LYS A 25 3.36 31.21 -2.25
N ALA A 26 2.97 30.47 -3.28
CA ALA A 26 2.58 31.03 -4.58
C ALA A 26 1.33 31.92 -4.49
N ILE A 27 0.32 31.52 -3.69
CA ILE A 27 -0.88 32.34 -3.47
C ILE A 27 -0.55 33.63 -2.71
N LYS A 28 0.37 33.55 -1.72
CA LYS A 28 0.80 34.72 -0.95
C LYS A 28 1.61 35.74 -1.77
N SER A 29 2.24 35.31 -2.87
CA SER A 29 3.02 36.20 -3.74
C SER A 29 2.20 36.84 -4.85
N ILE A 30 0.90 36.57 -4.93
CA ILE A 30 0.01 37.20 -5.92
C ILE A 30 -0.14 38.67 -5.54
N ASP A 31 0.12 39.56 -6.49
CA ASP A 31 -0.15 40.97 -6.34
C ASP A 31 -1.64 41.23 -6.64
N LEU A 32 -2.33 41.79 -5.66
CA LEU A 32 -3.74 42.16 -5.75
C LEU A 32 -3.93 43.67 -5.86
N THR A 33 -2.84 44.45 -5.90
CA THR A 33 -2.89 45.91 -6.07
C THR A 33 -3.80 46.35 -7.22
N PRO A 34 -3.72 45.74 -8.43
CA PRO A 34 -4.58 46.13 -9.56
C PRO A 34 -6.08 45.98 -9.34
N MET A 35 -6.49 45.12 -8.39
CA MET A 35 -7.90 44.91 -8.05
C MET A 35 -8.51 46.14 -7.37
N TYR A 36 -7.71 46.93 -6.64
CA TYR A 36 -8.17 48.09 -5.90
C TYR A 36 -8.41 49.33 -6.79
N ASP A 37 -7.81 49.35 -7.98
CA ASP A 37 -7.98 50.44 -8.94
C ASP A 37 -9.21 50.26 -9.86
N MET A 38 -9.86 49.10 -9.81
CA MET A 38 -11.02 48.79 -10.64
C MET A 38 -12.28 49.47 -10.11
N SER A 39 -12.95 50.24 -10.97
CA SER A 39 -14.19 50.95 -10.60
C SER A 39 -15.42 50.03 -10.57
N ASP A 40 -15.41 48.94 -11.32
CA ASP A 40 -16.51 47.97 -11.39
C ASP A 40 -16.20 46.74 -10.52
N VAL A 41 -17.11 46.44 -9.60
CA VAL A 41 -17.03 45.30 -8.67
C VAL A 41 -17.00 43.97 -9.42
N ASN A 42 -17.71 43.86 -10.55
CA ASN A 42 -17.72 42.63 -11.35
C ASN A 42 -16.34 42.39 -11.98
N GLN A 43 -15.71 43.43 -12.52
CA GLN A 43 -14.37 43.34 -13.10
C GLN A 43 -13.32 42.97 -12.06
N ALA A 44 -13.39 43.56 -10.86
CA ALA A 44 -12.52 43.20 -9.73
C ALA A 44 -12.68 41.71 -9.34
N THR A 45 -13.92 41.22 -9.35
CA THR A 45 -14.23 39.82 -9.04
C THR A 45 -13.67 38.87 -10.11
N ASP A 46 -13.87 39.18 -11.39
CA ASP A 46 -13.35 38.37 -12.50
C ASP A 46 -11.82 38.36 -12.52
N TYR A 47 -11.18 39.49 -12.22
CA TYR A 47 -9.72 39.58 -12.06
C TYR A 47 -9.22 38.68 -10.93
N LEU A 48 -9.88 38.70 -9.77
CA LEU A 48 -9.52 37.84 -8.66
C LEU A 48 -9.67 36.35 -9.01
N ILE A 49 -10.79 35.96 -9.60
CA ILE A 49 -11.07 34.56 -9.99
C ILE A 49 -10.02 34.08 -11.01
N SER A 50 -9.76 34.87 -12.05
CA SER A 50 -8.78 34.52 -13.09
C SER A 50 -7.36 34.39 -12.52
N THR A 51 -6.94 35.30 -11.65
CA THR A 51 -5.64 35.26 -11.00
C THR A 51 -5.48 34.03 -10.09
N LEU A 52 -6.52 33.69 -9.32
CA LEU A 52 -6.53 32.49 -8.48
C LEU A 52 -6.50 31.21 -9.31
N ASN A 53 -7.30 31.12 -10.38
CA ASN A 53 -7.30 29.96 -11.27
C ASN A 53 -5.93 29.78 -11.94
N TYR A 54 -5.32 30.86 -12.41
CA TYR A 54 -3.96 30.83 -12.95
C TYR A 54 -2.94 30.29 -11.94
N ALA A 55 -2.98 30.80 -10.69
CA ALA A 55 -2.08 30.32 -9.65
C ALA A 55 -2.31 28.84 -9.30
N VAL A 56 -3.57 28.37 -9.33
CA VAL A 56 -3.91 26.95 -9.14
C VAL A 56 -3.35 26.11 -10.29
N ASP A 57 -3.54 26.52 -11.53
CA ASP A 57 -3.10 25.78 -12.72
C ASP A 57 -1.57 25.68 -12.78
N GLN A 58 -0.85 26.76 -12.50
CA GLN A 58 0.62 26.75 -12.45
C GLN A 58 1.20 25.84 -11.35
N ASN A 59 0.43 25.59 -10.28
CA ASN A 59 0.87 24.79 -9.14
C ASN A 59 0.16 23.44 -9.02
N THR A 60 -0.69 23.09 -9.98
CA THR A 60 -1.36 21.79 -10.05
C THR A 60 -0.95 21.07 -11.32
N ARG A 61 -0.96 19.75 -11.26
CA ARG A 61 -0.80 18.90 -12.43
C ARG A 61 -1.94 17.91 -12.42
N SER A 62 -2.67 17.85 -13.53
CA SER A 62 -3.62 16.77 -13.73
C SER A 62 -2.84 15.46 -13.87
N VAL A 63 -3.17 14.48 -13.01
CA VAL A 63 -2.59 13.14 -13.08
C VAL A 63 -3.73 12.18 -13.38
N THR A 64 -3.72 11.64 -14.59
CA THR A 64 -4.65 10.57 -14.96
C THR A 64 -4.34 9.34 -14.12
N THR A 65 -5.23 8.98 -13.22
CA THR A 65 -5.10 7.77 -12.42
C THR A 65 -5.75 6.61 -13.16
N THR A 66 -4.98 5.55 -13.42
CA THR A 66 -5.50 4.36 -14.08
C THR A 66 -6.56 3.67 -13.22
N ARG A 67 -7.67 3.20 -13.79
CA ARG A 67 -8.75 2.46 -13.10
C ARG A 67 -8.24 1.37 -12.17
N ARG A 68 -7.17 0.66 -12.54
CA ARG A 68 -6.55 -0.38 -11.70
C ARG A 68 -6.18 0.14 -10.32
N LYS A 69 -5.74 1.39 -10.17
CA LYS A 69 -5.34 2.01 -8.89
C LYS A 69 -6.53 2.47 -8.05
N HIS A 70 -7.73 2.58 -8.61
CA HIS A 70 -8.91 3.01 -7.88
C HIS A 70 -9.40 1.91 -6.93
N ILE A 71 -9.69 2.32 -5.72
CA ILE A 71 -10.30 1.48 -4.69
C ILE A 71 -11.82 1.66 -4.83
N LEU A 72 -12.53 0.60 -5.24
CA LEU A 72 -13.99 0.66 -5.47
C LEU A 72 -14.81 0.87 -4.19
N LYS A 73 -14.25 0.52 -3.03
CA LYS A 73 -14.93 0.67 -1.73
C LYS A 73 -13.97 1.29 -0.72
N PRO A 74 -14.32 2.40 -0.06
CA PRO A 74 -13.37 3.16 0.76
C PRO A 74 -12.72 2.34 1.89
N TRP A 75 -13.40 1.31 2.39
CA TRP A 75 -12.89 0.43 3.43
C TRP A 75 -11.86 -0.63 2.94
N ILE A 76 -11.68 -0.78 1.62
CA ILE A 76 -10.69 -1.69 1.06
C ILE A 76 -9.34 -0.99 1.07
N THR A 77 -8.45 -1.42 1.95
CA THR A 77 -7.08 -0.87 1.99
C THR A 77 -6.27 -1.30 0.76
N PRO A 78 -5.21 -0.55 0.39
CA PRO A 78 -4.29 -0.95 -0.67
C PRO A 78 -3.66 -2.34 -0.46
N GLY A 79 -3.42 -2.72 0.80
CA GLY A 79 -2.93 -4.04 1.17
C GLY A 79 -3.94 -5.15 0.84
N LEU A 80 -5.21 -4.95 1.20
CA LEU A 80 -6.29 -5.88 0.82
C LEU A 80 -6.42 -5.97 -0.71
N LEU A 81 -6.34 -4.84 -1.40
CA LEU A 81 -6.39 -4.80 -2.85
C LEU A 81 -5.24 -5.59 -3.48
N ARG A 82 -4.03 -5.53 -2.90
CA ARG A 82 -2.89 -6.35 -3.32
C ARG A 82 -3.16 -7.84 -3.10
N CYS A 83 -3.71 -8.23 -1.95
CA CYS A 83 -4.09 -9.61 -1.66
C CYS A 83 -5.14 -10.13 -2.65
N MET A 84 -6.17 -9.34 -2.94
CA MET A 84 -7.20 -9.70 -3.92
C MET A 84 -6.61 -9.91 -5.32
N ARG A 85 -5.75 -9.00 -5.79
CA ARG A 85 -5.07 -9.16 -7.09
C ARG A 85 -4.16 -10.38 -7.12
N ASN A 86 -3.43 -10.65 -6.05
CA ASN A 86 -2.57 -11.83 -5.96
C ASN A 86 -3.39 -13.13 -6.04
N ARG A 87 -4.53 -13.18 -5.33
CA ARG A 87 -5.48 -14.29 -5.42
C ARG A 87 -5.96 -14.49 -6.86
N ASP A 88 -6.37 -13.43 -7.53
CA ASP A 88 -6.88 -13.51 -8.90
C ASP A 88 -5.79 -13.93 -9.91
N ASN A 89 -4.54 -13.52 -9.68
CA ASN A 89 -3.40 -13.97 -10.46
C ASN A 89 -3.09 -15.46 -10.23
N LEU A 90 -3.14 -15.93 -8.97
CA LEU A 90 -2.97 -17.34 -8.64
C LEU A 90 -4.06 -18.20 -9.27
N TYR A 91 -5.32 -17.73 -9.25
CA TYR A 91 -6.42 -18.40 -9.95
C TYR A 91 -6.12 -18.55 -11.45
N LYS A 92 -5.68 -17.49 -12.12
CA LYS A 92 -5.32 -17.54 -13.55
C LYS A 92 -4.18 -18.51 -13.82
N LYS A 93 -3.18 -18.59 -12.94
CA LYS A 93 -2.06 -19.53 -13.06
C LYS A 93 -2.54 -20.97 -12.88
N ALA A 94 -3.28 -21.26 -11.81
CA ALA A 94 -3.84 -22.58 -11.55
C ALA A 94 -4.79 -23.04 -12.67
N LYS A 95 -5.58 -22.12 -13.24
CA LYS A 95 -6.46 -22.43 -14.38
C LYS A 95 -5.70 -22.82 -15.65
N ARG A 96 -4.53 -22.23 -15.89
CA ARG A 96 -3.68 -22.56 -17.05
C ARG A 96 -2.99 -23.92 -16.90
N ASN A 97 -2.69 -24.32 -15.67
CA ASN A 97 -1.96 -25.55 -15.36
C ASN A 97 -2.83 -26.47 -14.48
N PRO A 98 -3.83 -27.18 -15.07
CA PRO A 98 -4.74 -28.00 -14.28
C PRO A 98 -4.05 -29.18 -13.58
N ASN A 99 -2.98 -29.72 -14.16
CA ASN A 99 -2.26 -30.90 -13.65
C ASN A 99 -1.23 -30.58 -12.56
N ASP A 100 -1.03 -29.30 -12.23
CA ASP A 100 -0.10 -28.88 -11.18
C ASP A 100 -0.83 -28.77 -9.82
N ASP A 101 -0.85 -29.88 -9.09
CA ASP A 101 -1.48 -29.97 -7.77
C ASP A 101 -0.94 -28.95 -6.77
N THR A 102 0.35 -28.59 -6.88
CA THR A 102 0.97 -27.61 -5.99
C THR A 102 0.39 -26.22 -6.21
N MET A 103 0.14 -25.83 -7.47
CA MET A 103 -0.51 -24.56 -7.82
C MET A 103 -1.98 -24.54 -7.39
N GLN A 104 -2.70 -25.65 -7.58
CA GLN A 104 -4.09 -25.77 -7.13
C GLN A 104 -4.21 -25.63 -5.61
N LEU A 105 -3.37 -26.35 -4.86
CA LEU A 105 -3.34 -26.31 -3.41
C LEU A 105 -2.96 -24.92 -2.89
N THR A 106 -1.94 -24.30 -3.50
CA THR A 106 -1.50 -22.94 -3.16
C THR A 106 -2.61 -21.93 -3.36
N TYR A 107 -3.30 -21.98 -4.50
CA TYR A 107 -4.46 -21.12 -4.77
C TYR A 107 -5.58 -21.34 -3.75
N LYS A 108 -5.96 -22.59 -3.46
CA LYS A 108 -7.01 -22.93 -2.48
C LYS A 108 -6.68 -22.36 -1.09
N ARG A 109 -5.45 -22.60 -0.60
CA ARG A 109 -4.98 -22.08 0.69
C ARG A 109 -5.00 -20.55 0.72
N TYR A 110 -4.46 -19.89 -0.31
CA TYR A 110 -4.41 -18.44 -0.38
C TYR A 110 -5.80 -17.79 -0.50
N ARG A 111 -6.73 -18.41 -1.24
CA ARG A 111 -8.13 -17.96 -1.34
C ARG A 111 -8.80 -17.97 0.02
N THR A 112 -8.66 -19.06 0.78
CA THR A 112 -9.21 -19.16 2.15
C THR A 112 -8.62 -18.09 3.06
N PHE A 113 -7.30 -17.91 3.04
CA PHE A 113 -6.61 -16.85 3.77
C PHE A 113 -7.17 -15.46 3.43
N CYS A 114 -7.23 -15.11 2.14
CA CYS A 114 -7.74 -13.81 1.68
C CYS A 114 -9.21 -13.58 2.10
N ASN A 115 -10.06 -14.62 2.00
CA ASN A 115 -11.45 -14.54 2.41
C ASN A 115 -11.59 -14.33 3.92
N ASN A 116 -10.74 -14.98 4.73
CA ASN A 116 -10.74 -14.81 6.17
C ASN A 116 -10.36 -13.39 6.58
N ILE A 117 -9.36 -12.79 5.92
CA ILE A 117 -9.00 -11.39 6.15
C ILE A 117 -10.17 -10.46 5.79
N LEU A 118 -10.76 -10.64 4.61
CA LEU A 118 -11.89 -9.80 4.16
C LEU A 118 -13.09 -9.92 5.11
N LYS A 119 -13.41 -11.13 5.59
CA LYS A 119 -14.45 -11.35 6.60
C LYS A 119 -14.13 -10.62 7.91
N LYS A 120 -12.90 -10.74 8.43
CA LYS A 120 -12.48 -10.06 9.67
C LYS A 120 -12.62 -8.54 9.54
N VAL A 121 -12.13 -7.96 8.44
CA VAL A 121 -12.23 -6.52 8.18
C VAL A 121 -13.69 -6.06 8.07
N LYS A 122 -14.50 -6.78 7.27
CA LYS A 122 -15.94 -6.48 7.13
C LYS A 122 -16.67 -6.57 8.46
N ASN A 123 -16.37 -7.58 9.29
CA ASN A 123 -16.99 -7.72 10.60
C ASN A 123 -16.58 -6.61 11.56
N ARG A 124 -15.32 -6.16 11.53
CA ARG A 124 -14.87 -5.00 12.32
C ARG A 124 -15.61 -3.73 11.91
N ILE A 125 -15.79 -3.50 10.60
CA ILE A 125 -16.56 -2.37 10.07
C ILE A 125 -18.03 -2.44 10.51
N ASN A 126 -18.67 -3.60 10.35
CA ASN A 126 -20.07 -3.79 10.73
C ASN A 126 -20.28 -3.61 12.25
N LYS A 127 -19.35 -4.10 13.08
CA LYS A 127 -19.39 -3.94 14.54
C LYS A 127 -19.19 -2.50 14.99
N ALA A 128 -18.44 -1.69 14.25
CA ALA A 128 -18.24 -0.27 14.57
C ALA A 128 -19.52 0.58 14.39
N GLY A 129 -20.58 0.03 13.78
CA GLY A 129 -21.86 0.71 13.61
C GLY A 129 -21.78 1.93 12.66
N LYS A 130 -22.81 2.79 12.71
CA LYS A 130 -22.93 3.99 11.86
C LYS A 130 -21.94 5.12 12.22
N TYR A 131 -21.35 5.10 13.42
CA TYR A 131 -20.46 6.17 13.90
C TYR A 131 -19.02 5.98 13.40
N ASN A 132 -18.84 6.33 12.13
CA ASN A 132 -17.67 6.11 11.30
C ASN A 132 -16.37 6.82 11.77
N LYS A 133 -16.37 7.72 12.76
CA LYS A 133 -15.15 8.46 13.13
C LYS A 133 -14.07 7.55 13.72
N LYS A 134 -14.42 6.70 14.69
CA LYS A 134 -13.51 5.67 15.22
C LYS A 134 -13.12 4.63 14.17
N LEU A 135 -13.99 4.35 13.20
CA LEU A 135 -13.68 3.44 12.10
C LEU A 135 -12.67 4.04 11.11
N TRP A 136 -12.85 5.31 10.74
CA TRP A 136 -11.90 6.05 9.92
C TRP A 136 -10.58 6.25 10.65
N GLU A 137 -10.61 6.53 11.95
CA GLU A 137 -9.42 6.51 12.79
C GLU A 137 -8.78 5.12 12.81
N LEU A 138 -9.53 4.00 12.92
CA LEU A 138 -8.97 2.65 12.87
C LEU A 138 -8.36 2.32 11.50
N ILE A 139 -9.00 2.72 10.40
CA ILE A 139 -8.53 2.51 9.02
C ILE A 139 -7.31 3.41 8.71
N SER A 140 -7.27 4.61 9.29
CA SER A 140 -6.18 5.57 9.12
C SER A 140 -5.03 5.37 10.11
N SER A 141 -5.30 4.79 11.29
CA SER A 141 -4.35 4.43 12.35
C SER A 141 -3.84 3.00 12.24
N GLN A 142 -4.38 2.20 11.32
CA GLN A 142 -3.70 1.02 10.79
C GLN A 142 -2.48 1.50 10.02
N ASP A 143 -1.47 1.86 10.80
CA ASP A 143 -0.12 2.06 10.33
C ASP A 143 0.21 0.85 9.45
N PRO A 144 0.50 1.06 8.16
CA PRO A 144 0.89 -0.03 7.27
C PRO A 144 1.99 -0.87 7.92
N ILE A 145 2.86 -0.22 8.68
CA ILE A 145 3.92 -0.78 9.51
C ILE A 145 3.36 -1.81 10.52
N LYS A 146 2.31 -1.46 11.29
CA LYS A 146 1.69 -2.41 12.25
C LYS A 146 1.10 -3.62 11.54
N SER A 147 0.42 -3.43 10.40
CA SER A 147 -0.16 -4.54 9.64
C SER A 147 0.91 -5.46 9.02
N VAL A 148 2.02 -4.91 8.56
CA VAL A 148 3.18 -5.66 8.07
C VAL A 148 3.86 -6.40 9.22
N ASN A 149 3.98 -5.78 10.40
CA ASN A 149 4.54 -6.40 11.59
C ASN A 149 3.68 -7.57 12.09
N GLU A 150 2.34 -7.46 12.07
CA GLU A 150 1.46 -8.59 12.40
C GLU A 150 1.67 -9.77 11.44
N VAL A 151 1.79 -9.50 10.14
CA VAL A 151 2.05 -10.54 9.13
C VAL A 151 3.44 -11.15 9.29
N ASN A 152 4.47 -10.33 9.55
CA ASN A 152 5.83 -10.80 9.80
C ASN A 152 5.90 -11.64 11.07
N SER A 153 5.28 -11.20 12.17
CA SER A 153 5.18 -11.96 13.42
C SER A 153 4.52 -13.31 13.19
N PHE A 154 3.46 -13.37 12.38
CA PHE A 154 2.82 -14.64 12.02
C PHE A 154 3.78 -15.61 11.31
N PHE A 155 4.56 -15.13 10.33
CA PHE A 155 5.54 -15.96 9.63
C PHE A 155 6.71 -16.38 10.52
N VAL A 156 7.18 -15.51 11.42
CA VAL A 156 8.18 -15.85 12.44
C VAL A 156 7.68 -16.96 13.34
N THR A 157 6.42 -16.88 13.81
CA THR A 157 5.81 -17.92 14.64
C THR A 157 5.73 -19.25 13.89
N ILE A 158 5.27 -19.26 12.64
CA ILE A 158 5.25 -20.49 11.82
C ILE A 158 6.66 -21.06 11.66
N GLY A 159 7.65 -20.21 11.35
CA GLY A 159 9.04 -20.62 11.19
C GLY A 159 9.59 -21.29 12.46
N LYS A 160 9.36 -20.69 13.63
CA LYS A 160 9.75 -21.26 14.93
C LYS A 160 9.11 -22.63 15.16
N THR A 161 7.80 -22.74 14.97
CA THR A 161 7.07 -24.01 15.15
C THR A 161 7.57 -25.11 14.21
N LEU A 162 7.96 -24.77 12.97
CA LEU A 162 8.53 -25.74 12.04
C LEU A 162 9.92 -26.22 12.49
N VAL A 163 10.79 -25.30 12.92
CA VAL A 163 12.12 -25.64 13.44
C VAL A 163 12.03 -26.54 14.67
N GLU A 164 11.12 -26.24 15.61
CA GLU A 164 10.89 -27.08 16.79
C GLU A 164 10.44 -28.49 16.42
N LYS A 165 9.51 -28.63 15.47
CA LYS A 165 9.07 -29.94 14.97
C LYS A 165 10.18 -30.72 14.28
N CYS A 166 11.06 -30.06 13.53
CA CYS A 166 12.21 -30.72 12.92
C CYS A 166 13.20 -31.25 13.97
N LYS A 167 13.45 -30.51 15.05
CA LYS A 167 14.32 -30.94 16.15
C LYS A 167 13.76 -32.16 16.91
N GLN A 168 12.45 -32.21 17.11
CA GLN A 168 11.79 -33.31 17.82
C GLN A 168 11.84 -34.64 17.07
N ASN A 169 11.90 -34.62 15.74
CA ASN A 169 11.88 -35.81 14.91
C ASN A 169 13.27 -36.37 14.58
N ASN A 170 14.36 -35.74 15.01
CA ASN A 170 15.73 -36.20 14.72
C ASN A 170 16.70 -35.95 15.89
N PRO A 171 16.56 -36.66 17.02
CA PRO A 171 17.37 -36.41 18.23
C PRO A 171 18.85 -36.79 18.10
N SER A 172 19.27 -37.48 17.03
CA SER A 172 20.62 -38.02 16.86
C SER A 172 21.59 -37.13 16.06
N SER A 173 21.24 -35.88 15.76
CA SER A 173 22.12 -34.93 15.05
C SER A 173 22.45 -33.70 15.91
N GLN A 174 23.03 -33.92 17.08
CA GLN A 174 23.79 -32.90 17.80
C GLN A 174 25.25 -33.03 17.37
N ALA A 175 25.59 -32.44 16.22
CA ALA A 175 26.97 -32.15 15.85
C ALA A 175 27.12 -30.62 15.85
N ASP A 176 28.18 -30.16 16.51
CA ASP A 176 28.52 -28.76 16.76
C ASP A 176 28.35 -27.86 15.53
N LEU A 177 27.59 -26.79 15.71
CA LEU A 177 27.47 -25.67 14.77
C LEU A 177 27.62 -24.37 15.56
N SER A 178 28.87 -24.06 15.92
CA SER A 178 29.30 -22.78 16.51
C SER A 178 29.52 -21.67 15.48
N ASP A 179 29.28 -21.91 14.18
CA ASP A 179 29.45 -20.89 13.13
C ASP A 179 28.12 -20.20 12.75
N THR A 180 27.54 -19.48 13.71
CA THR A 180 26.44 -18.54 13.44
C THR A 180 26.96 -17.22 12.87
N ASN A 181 27.45 -17.21 11.63
CA ASN A 181 27.70 -15.94 10.90
C ASN A 181 27.40 -15.98 9.39
N SER A 182 26.76 -17.03 8.86
CA SER A 182 26.51 -17.18 7.40
C SER A 182 25.03 -17.32 6.99
N LEU A 183 24.09 -17.14 7.92
CA LEU A 183 22.65 -17.29 7.62
C LEU A 183 21.96 -16.04 7.03
N HIS A 184 22.72 -15.08 6.51
CA HIS A 184 22.16 -13.91 5.82
C HIS A 184 21.93 -14.11 4.31
N HIS A 185 22.18 -15.30 3.76
CA HIS A 185 22.20 -15.51 2.30
C HIS A 185 20.93 -16.15 1.68
N TRP A 186 20.04 -16.78 2.45
CA TRP A 186 18.93 -17.57 1.88
C TRP A 186 17.63 -16.82 1.54
N CYS A 187 17.60 -15.48 1.67
CA CYS A 187 16.43 -14.66 1.29
C CYS A 187 16.61 -13.88 -0.04
N TYR A 188 17.46 -14.35 -0.96
CA TYR A 188 17.54 -13.77 -2.30
C TYR A 188 16.62 -14.51 -3.28
N TYR A 189 15.45 -13.91 -3.52
CA TYR A 189 14.60 -14.23 -4.66
C TYR A 189 15.41 -14.05 -5.96
N PRO A 190 15.46 -15.03 -6.88
CA PRO A 190 16.13 -14.85 -8.15
C PRO A 190 15.44 -13.75 -8.96
N GLN A 191 16.19 -12.69 -9.28
CA GLN A 191 15.73 -11.68 -10.22
C GLN A 191 15.65 -12.30 -11.61
N THR A 192 14.45 -12.34 -12.17
CA THR A 192 14.26 -12.67 -13.59
C THR A 192 14.84 -11.53 -14.41
N LYS A 193 15.95 -11.81 -15.11
CA LYS A 193 16.53 -10.89 -16.09
C LYS A 193 15.52 -10.66 -17.21
N THR A 194 14.94 -9.48 -17.27
CA THR A 194 14.20 -8.99 -18.43
C THR A 194 15.22 -8.77 -19.55
N LYS A 195 15.21 -9.63 -20.58
CA LYS A 195 15.95 -9.39 -21.81
C LYS A 195 15.30 -8.17 -22.51
N LEU A 196 16.02 -7.06 -22.57
CA LEU A 196 15.77 -6.01 -23.56
C LEU A 196 16.25 -6.57 -24.90
N ASN A 197 15.34 -6.76 -25.84
CA ASN A 197 15.70 -6.92 -27.25
C ASN A 197 15.78 -5.53 -27.87
N HIS A 198 16.92 -5.24 -28.48
CA HIS A 198 17.14 -4.12 -29.40
C HIS A 198 16.44 -4.39 -30.74
#